data_AF-A0A318SAA7-F1
#
_entry.id   AF-A0A318SAA7-F1
#
_cell.length_a   1.000
_cell.length_b   1.000
_cell.length_c   1.000
_cell.angle_alpha   90.00
_cell.angle_beta   90.00
_cell.angle_gamma   90.00
#
_symmetry.space_group_name_H-M   'P 1'
#
loop_
_entity.id
_entity.type
_entity.pdbx_description
1 polymer ?
#
loop_
_entity_poly.entity_id
_entity_poly.type
_entity_poly.pdbx_seq_one_letter_code
_entity_poly.pdbx_strand_id
1 'polypeptide(L)' 'MIPENDGEHSGRWYVLRVWFERDGDRLVWRASVRENALRTSFSSPKALLAYLSRSVDIAEEPS' A
#
# COMPACT_ATOMS: atom_id res chain seq x y z
N MET A 1 29.72 11.36 6.60
CA MET A 1 29.41 10.80 7.93
C MET A 1 27.90 10.74 8.02
N ILE A 2 27.31 9.59 7.71
CA ILE A 2 25.86 9.37 7.78
C ILE A 2 25.60 8.92 9.23
N PRO A 3 24.64 9.50 9.96
CA PRO A 3 24.38 9.06 11.32
C PRO A 3 23.88 7.62 11.28
N GLU A 4 24.56 6.76 12.03
CA GLU A 4 24.14 5.41 12.32
C GLU A 4 22.82 5.53 13.09
N ASN A 5 21.74 5.12 12.45
CA ASN A 5 20.41 5.19 13.02
C ASN A 5 20.24 3.98 13.95
N ASP A 6 20.73 4.16 15.17
CA ASP A 6 20.49 3.27 16.30
C ASP A 6 19.00 3.30 16.64
N GLY A 7 18.32 2.16 16.49
CA GLY A 7 16.93 2.00 16.90
C GLY A 7 16.06 1.47 15.77
N GLU A 8 15.87 0.15 15.82
CA GLU A 8 14.94 -0.66 15.06
C GLU A 8 13.50 -0.14 15.17
N HIS A 9 13.18 0.97 14.49
CA HIS A 9 11.82 1.25 14.07
C HIS A 9 11.56 0.37 12.85
N SER A 10 11.30 -0.91 13.09
CA SER A 10 10.76 -1.87 12.11
C SER A 10 9.31 -1.49 11.75
N GLY A 11 9.11 -0.24 11.32
CA GLY A 11 7.84 0.28 10.86
C GLY A 11 7.44 -0.43 9.57
N ARG A 12 6.18 -0.87 9.50
CA ARG A 12 5.61 -1.47 8.29
C ARG A 12 5.37 -0.37 7.27
N TRP A 13 6.08 -0.43 6.14
CA TRP A 13 5.95 0.56 5.07
C TRP A 13 5.03 0.06 3.96
N TYR A 14 4.09 0.91 3.57
CA TYR A 14 3.23 0.67 2.42
C TYR A 14 3.52 1.71 1.34
N VAL A 15 3.68 1.25 0.10
CA VAL A 15 3.79 2.14 -1.07
C VAL A 15 2.52 2.01 -1.90
N LEU A 16 1.69 3.05 -1.85
CA LEU A 16 0.52 3.17 -2.72
C LEU A 16 0.92 3.84 -4.03
N ARG A 17 0.61 3.18 -5.15
CA ARG A 17 0.68 3.76 -6.49
C ARG A 17 -0.73 3.86 -7.05
N VAL A 18 -1.12 5.04 -7.49
CA VAL A 18 -2.37 5.28 -8.23
C VAL A 18 -1.98 5.85 -9.59
N TRP A 19 -2.58 5.34 -10.66
CA TRP A 19 -2.31 5.83 -12.01
C TRP A 19 -3.55 5.74 -12.87
N PHE A 20 -3.56 6.58 -13.91
CA PHE A 20 -4.58 6.61 -14.94
C PHE A 20 -4.03 5.92 -16.18
N GLU A 21 -4.80 5.00 -16.76
CA GLU A 21 -4.42 4.31 -17.99
C GLU A 21 -5.62 4.13 -18.91
N ARG A 22 -5.33 3.87 -20.19
CA ARG A 22 -6.32 3.50 -21.18
C ARG A 22 -6.31 1.97 -21.31
N ASP A 23 -7.44 1.35 -20.99
CA ASP A 23 -7.70 -0.08 -21.09
C ASP A 23 -8.67 -0.31 -22.27
N GLY A 24 -8.10 -0.50 -23.46
CA GLY A 24 -8.84 -0.50 -24.73
C GLY A 24 -9.50 0.84 -25.02
N ASP A 25 -10.83 0.86 -25.15
CA ASP A 25 -11.61 2.09 -25.34
C ASP A 25 -12.03 2.76 -24.04
N ARG A 26 -11.65 2.20 -22.89
CA ARG A 26 -12.03 2.72 -21.57
C ARG A 26 -10.86 3.44 -20.93
N LEU A 27 -11.16 4.55 -20.27
CA LEU A 27 -10.22 5.26 -19.42
C LEU A 27 -10.46 4.83 -17.96
N VAL A 28 -9.43 4.32 -17.30
CA VAL A 28 -9.57 3.71 -15.97
C VAL A 28 -8.51 4.20 -15.00
N TRP A 29 -8.92 4.35 -13.74
CA TRP A 29 -8.00 4.52 -12.63
C TRP A 29 -7.63 3.15 -12.06
N ARG A 30 -6.33 2.93 -11.85
CA ARG A 30 -5.79 1.73 -11.22
C ARG A 30 -5.06 2.10 -9.95
N ALA A 31 -4.97 1.14 -9.03
CA ALA A 31 -4.14 1.26 -7.86
C ALA A 31 -3.38 -0.03 -7.59
N SER A 32 -2.22 0.09 -6.96
CA SER A 32 -1.51 -1.04 -6.37
C SER A 32 -0.87 -0.62 -5.05
N VAL A 33 -0.91 -1.51 -4.07
CA VAL A 33 -0.17 -1.35 -2.82
C VAL A 33 0.99 -2.33 -2.84
N ARG A 34 2.20 -1.85 -2.57
CA ARG A 34 3.34 -2.71 -2.24
C ARG A 34 3.57 -2.69 -0.75
N GLU A 35 3.64 -3.87 -0.18
CA GLU A 35 4.00 -4.11 1.21
C GLU A 35 5.19 -5.07 1.22
N ASN A 36 6.35 -4.60 1.72
CA ASN A 36 7.62 -5.33 1.60
C ASN A 36 7.89 -5.74 0.13
N ALA A 37 7.98 -7.04 -0.15
CA ALA A 37 8.22 -7.58 -1.49
C ALA A 37 6.92 -7.87 -2.28
N LEU A 38 5.75 -7.88 -1.63
CA LEU A 38 4.50 -8.26 -2.28
C LEU A 38 3.78 -7.02 -2.84
N ARG A 39 3.30 -7.12 -4.08
CA ARG A 39 2.48 -6.10 -4.72
C ARG A 39 1.09 -6.65 -5.01
N THR A 40 0.08 -5.94 -4.52
CA THR A 40 -1.34 -6.25 -4.76
C THR A 40 -1.95 -5.14 -5.61
N SER A 41 -2.61 -5.51 -6.70
CA SER A 41 -3.28 -4.58 -7.61
C SER A 41 -4.79 -4.55 -7.35
N PHE A 42 -5.41 -3.39 -7.55
CA PHE A 42 -6.83 -3.14 -7.31
C PHE A 42 -7.47 -2.47 -8.52
N SER A 43 -8.62 -3.00 -8.93
CA SER A 43 -9.46 -2.47 -10.01
C SER A 43 -10.67 -1.66 -9.49
N SER A 44 -10.85 -1.57 -8.17
CA SER A 44 -11.95 -0.85 -7.53
C SER A 44 -11.46 -0.06 -6.31
N PRO A 45 -11.84 1.21 -6.16
CA PRO A 45 -11.55 1.99 -4.95
C PRO A 45 -12.06 1.32 -3.67
N LYS A 46 -13.22 0.65 -3.72
CA LYS A 46 -13.80 -0.05 -2.56
C LYS A 46 -12.91 -1.20 -2.09
N ALA A 47 -12.33 -1.96 -3.03
CA ALA A 47 -11.43 -3.06 -2.70
C ALA A 47 -10.09 -2.57 -2.12
N LEU A 48 -9.56 -1.46 -2.66
CA LEU A 48 -8.37 -0.80 -2.11
C LEU A 48 -8.61 -0.32 -0.67
N LEU A 49 -9.71 0.39 -0.42
CA LEU A 49 -10.04 0.88 0.92
C LEU A 49 -10.23 -0.27 1.91
N ALA A 50 -10.94 -1.32 1.52
CA ALA A 50 -11.12 -2.50 2.38
C ALA A 50 -9.78 -3.20 2.70
N TYR A 51 -8.84 -3.23 1.76
CA TYR A 51 -7.48 -3.74 2.01
C TYR A 51 -6.74 -2.87 3.03
N LEU A 52 -6.71 -1.55 2.80
CA LEU A 52 -5.98 -0.61 3.66
C LEU A 52 -6.54 -0.58 5.08
N SER A 53 -7.86 -0.60 5.26
CA SER A 53 -8.47 -0.63 6.60
C SER A 53 -8.05 -1.86 7.39
N ARG A 54 -8.12 -3.06 6.79
CA ARG A 54 -7.68 -4.30 7.45
C ARG A 54 -6.20 -4.26 7.85
N SER A 55 -5.36 -3.69 7.00
CA SER A 55 -3.92 -3.57 7.24
C SER A 55 -3.57 -2.61 8.38
N VAL A 56 -4.42 -1.62 8.65
CA VAL A 56 -4.29 -0.69 9.78
C VAL A 56 -4.82 -1.33 11.07
N ASP A 57 -5.98 -1.99 11.02
CA ASP A 57 -6.57 -2.65 12.19
C ASP A 57 -5.67 -3.76 12.75
N ILE A 58 -4.99 -4.53 11.87
CA ILE A 58 -4.01 -5.56 12.29
C ILE A 58 -2.78 -4.94 12.97
N ALA A 59 -2.46 -3.69 12.68
CA ALA A 59 -1.33 -3.00 13.29
C ALA A 59 -1.67 -2.36 14.65
N GLU A 60 -2.95 -2.29 15.03
CA GLU A 60 -3.43 -1.67 16.27
C GLU A 60 -3.74 -2.63 17.41
N GLU A 61 -3.57 -3.97 17.28
CA GLU A 61 -3.62 -4.86 18.44
C GLU A 61 -2.40 -4.63 19.36
N PRO A 62 -2.57 -4.04 20.56
CA PRO A 62 -1.49 -3.92 21.53
C PRO A 62 -1.42 -5.21 22.36
N SER A 63 -0.21 -5.75 22.50
CA SER A 63 0.13 -6.67 23.59
C SER A 63 0.10 -5.97 24.94
#